data_AF-A0A5J6LL22-F1
#
_entry.id   AF-A0A5J6LL22-F1
#
_cell.length_a   1.000
_cell.length_b   1.000
_cell.length_c   1.000
_cell.angle_alpha   90.00
_cell.angle_beta   90.00
_cell.angle_gamma   90.00
#
_symmetry.space_group_name_H-M   'P 1'
#
loop_
_entity.id
_entity.type
_entity.pdbx_description
1 polymer ?
#
loop_
_entity_poly.entity_id
_entity_poly.type
_entity_poly.pdbx_seq_one_letter_code
_entity_poly.pdbx_strand_id
1 'polypeptide(L)'
;MSFSYSVKGLDKFMRRVQNKPREARRAVSAELNRSALRVERKAKMKAAVDTGFMRNGIFVARVGMLRYKVISPAGYSVYVELGTRKMKAQPFLGPAVKEESEVLFKNLRKMFRR
;
A
#
# COMPACT_ATOMS: atom_id res chain seq x y z
N MET A 1 11.03 3.38 -54.26
CA MET A 1 11.79 2.16 -53.91
C MET A 1 11.51 1.81 -52.47
N SER A 2 11.02 0.60 -52.17
CA SER A 2 10.78 0.15 -50.79
C SER A 2 11.93 -0.74 -50.33
N PHE A 3 12.65 -0.32 -49.29
CA PHE A 3 13.60 -1.18 -48.60
C PHE A 3 12.85 -2.05 -47.59
N SER A 4 12.95 -3.37 -47.73
CA SER A 4 12.44 -4.32 -46.73
C SER A 4 13.63 -4.91 -45.96
N TYR A 5 13.59 -4.85 -44.63
CA TYR A 5 14.59 -5.47 -43.76
C TYR A 5 13.91 -6.33 -42.69
N SER A 6 14.46 -7.52 -42.42
CA SER A 6 13.93 -8.47 -41.43
C SER A 6 14.81 -8.46 -40.18
N VAL A 7 14.24 -8.04 -39.04
CA VAL A 7 14.93 -8.00 -37.75
C VAL A 7 14.72 -9.33 -37.03
N LYS A 8 15.76 -10.15 -36.95
CA LYS A 8 15.73 -11.39 -36.17
C LYS A 8 15.50 -11.08 -34.69
N GLY A 9 14.44 -11.64 -34.11
CA GLY A 9 14.13 -11.52 -32.67
C GLY A 9 13.19 -10.39 -32.28
N LEU A 10 12.62 -9.65 -33.24
CA LEU A 10 11.59 -8.64 -32.97
C LEU A 10 10.39 -9.25 -32.24
N ASP A 11 9.94 -10.45 -32.61
CA ASP A 11 8.81 -11.12 -31.95
C ASP A 11 9.06 -11.40 -30.47
N LYS A 12 10.28 -11.82 -30.12
CA LYS A 12 10.69 -12.06 -28.72
C LYS A 12 10.76 -10.75 -27.94
N PHE A 13 11.16 -9.65 -28.57
CA PHE A 13 11.11 -8.32 -27.96
C PHE A 13 9.66 -7.86 -27.74
N MET A 14 8.82 -7.97 -28.76
CA MET A 14 7.40 -7.59 -28.69
C MET A 14 6.67 -8.35 -27.59
N ARG A 15 6.87 -9.66 -27.46
CA ARG A 15 6.29 -10.47 -26.36
C ARG A 15 6.76 -10.00 -24.98
N ARG A 16 8.04 -9.66 -24.81
CA ARG A 16 8.57 -9.14 -23.53
C ARG A 16 8.00 -7.76 -23.20
N VAL A 17 7.88 -6.88 -24.18
CA VAL A 17 7.30 -5.55 -24.00
C VAL A 17 5.81 -5.64 -23.65
N GLN A 18 5.06 -6.53 -24.29
CA GLN A 18 3.64 -6.74 -24.00
C GLN A 18 3.38 -7.27 -22.59
N ASN A 19 4.26 -8.12 -22.05
CA ASN A 19 4.09 -8.71 -20.70
C ASN A 19 4.58 -7.80 -19.55
N LYS A 20 5.52 -6.88 -19.82
CA LYS A 20 6.08 -5.97 -18.82
C LYS A 20 5.05 -5.19 -17.99
N PRO A 21 3.97 -4.62 -18.55
CA PRO A 21 2.95 -3.92 -17.77
C PRO A 21 2.27 -4.82 -16.74
N ARG A 22 2.03 -6.10 -17.08
CA ARG A 22 1.40 -7.07 -16.17
C ARG A 22 2.33 -7.41 -15.02
N GLU A 23 3.61 -7.65 -15.32
CA GLU A 23 4.64 -7.92 -14.31
C GLU A 23 4.85 -6.71 -13.38
N ALA A 24 4.94 -5.51 -13.95
CA ALA A 24 5.05 -4.27 -13.17
C ALA A 24 3.84 -4.09 -12.23
N ARG A 25 2.61 -4.28 -12.72
CA ARG A 25 1.41 -4.22 -11.88
C ARG A 25 1.44 -5.24 -10.75
N ARG A 26 1.88 -6.48 -11.01
CA ARG A 26 2.00 -7.51 -9.96
C ARG A 26 3.03 -7.11 -8.91
N ALA A 27 4.20 -6.62 -9.33
CA ALA A 27 5.25 -6.18 -8.43
C ALA A 27 4.77 -5.01 -7.55
N VAL A 28 4.14 -3.99 -8.13
CA VAL A 28 3.58 -2.85 -7.39
C VAL A 28 2.49 -3.32 -6.43
N SER A 29 1.59 -4.22 -6.87
CA SER A 29 0.54 -4.77 -6.01
C SER A 29 1.10 -5.50 -4.79
N ALA A 30 2.22 -6.20 -4.94
CA ALA A 30 2.90 -6.89 -3.86
C ALA A 30 3.54 -5.91 -2.87
N GLU A 31 4.19 -4.83 -3.36
CA GLU A 31 4.76 -3.81 -2.49
C GLU A 31 3.67 -3.02 -1.75
N LEU A 32 2.56 -2.69 -2.41
CA LEU A 32 1.41 -2.04 -1.77
C LEU A 32 0.81 -2.91 -0.66
N ASN A 33 0.72 -4.23 -0.85
CA ASN A 33 0.27 -5.14 0.20
C ASN A 33 1.21 -5.11 1.41
N ARG A 34 2.53 -5.22 1.16
CA ARG A 34 3.55 -5.16 2.22
C ARG A 34 3.49 -3.84 2.99
N SER A 35 3.33 -2.74 2.27
CA SER A 35 3.19 -1.42 2.86
C SER A 35 1.92 -1.30 3.70
N ALA A 36 0.78 -1.78 3.21
CA ALA A 36 -0.46 -1.83 3.99
C ALA A 36 -0.31 -2.66 5.29
N LEU A 37 0.38 -3.80 5.24
CA LEU A 37 0.68 -4.61 6.44
C LEU A 37 1.62 -3.88 7.42
N ARG A 38 2.57 -3.08 6.91
CA ARG A 38 3.41 -2.21 7.75
C ARG A 38 2.59 -1.10 8.41
N VAL A 39 1.64 -0.50 7.68
CA VAL A 39 0.67 0.47 8.26
C VAL A 39 -0.15 -0.21 9.34
N GLU A 40 -0.72 -1.38 9.09
CA GLU A 40 -1.51 -2.12 10.10
C GLU A 40 -0.69 -2.34 11.37
N ARG A 41 0.55 -2.83 11.24
CA ARG A 41 1.45 -3.05 12.39
C ARG A 41 1.70 -1.73 13.15
N LYS A 42 2.05 -0.65 12.44
CA LYS A 42 2.29 0.66 13.05
C LYS A 42 1.05 1.21 13.75
N ALA A 43 -0.11 1.10 13.11
CA ALA A 43 -1.39 1.49 13.69
C ALA A 43 -1.70 0.69 14.96
N LYS A 44 -1.46 -0.63 14.95
CA LYS A 44 -1.58 -1.49 16.13
C LYS A 44 -0.61 -1.11 17.26
N MET A 45 0.59 -0.63 16.96
CA MET A 45 1.54 -0.18 17.99
C MET A 45 1.14 1.16 18.62
N LYS A 46 0.52 2.05 17.84
CA LYS A 46 0.10 3.39 18.27
C LYS A 46 -1.29 3.42 18.90
N ALA A 47 -2.12 2.44 18.60
CA ALA A 47 -3.48 2.36 19.10
C ALA A 47 -3.50 2.32 20.63
N ALA A 48 -4.31 3.19 21.23
CA ALA A 48 -4.59 3.16 22.66
C ALA A 48 -5.16 1.79 23.07
N VAL A 49 -4.73 1.30 24.22
CA VAL A 49 -5.10 -0.02 24.72
C VAL A 49 -5.85 0.13 26.04
N ASP A 50 -7.10 -0.30 26.02
CA ASP A 50 -7.90 -0.55 27.21
C ASP A 50 -8.16 -2.07 27.28
N THR A 51 -9.23 -2.55 26.64
CA THR A 51 -9.51 -4.01 26.48
C THR A 51 -8.75 -4.67 25.32
N GLY A 52 -8.12 -3.88 24.46
CA GLY A 52 -7.42 -4.35 23.26
C GLY A 52 -8.30 -4.63 22.04
N PHE A 53 -9.64 -4.55 22.14
CA PHE A 53 -10.56 -4.81 21.03
C PHE A 53 -10.26 -3.97 19.78
N MET A 54 -10.14 -2.65 19.94
CA MET A 54 -9.83 -1.72 18.84
C MET A 54 -8.49 -2.05 18.17
N ARG A 55 -7.43 -2.23 18.97
CA ARG A 55 -6.07 -2.54 18.50
C ARG A 55 -6.06 -3.84 17.70
N ASN A 56 -6.61 -4.91 18.27
CA ASN A 56 -6.60 -6.23 17.65
C ASN A 56 -7.48 -6.28 16.40
N GLY A 57 -8.56 -5.50 16.38
CA GLY A 57 -9.47 -5.39 15.24
C GLY A 57 -8.93 -4.63 14.04
N ILE A 58 -7.75 -3.98 14.08
CA ILE A 58 -7.21 -3.30 12.88
C ILE A 58 -6.76 -4.35 11.85
N PHE A 59 -7.18 -4.22 10.60
CA PHE A 59 -6.80 -5.15 9.52
C PHE A 59 -6.62 -4.46 8.16
N VAL A 60 -5.88 -5.12 7.26
CA VAL A 60 -5.78 -4.75 5.84
C VAL A 60 -6.84 -5.44 5.01
N ALA A 61 -7.51 -4.68 4.14
CA ALA A 61 -8.39 -5.21 3.11
C ALA A 61 -7.93 -4.79 1.71
N ARG A 62 -7.89 -5.73 0.78
CA ARG A 62 -7.71 -5.41 -0.65
C ARG A 62 -9.06 -5.01 -1.23
N VAL A 63 -9.15 -3.79 -1.76
CA VAL A 63 -10.40 -3.23 -2.30
C VAL A 63 -10.39 -3.05 -3.82
N GLY A 64 -9.27 -3.37 -4.47
CA GLY A 64 -9.17 -3.31 -5.92
C GLY A 64 -7.78 -3.66 -6.44
N MET A 65 -7.60 -3.44 -7.74
CA MET A 65 -6.27 -3.51 -8.36
C MET A 65 -5.42 -2.34 -7.84
N LEU A 66 -4.26 -2.66 -7.25
CA LEU A 66 -3.35 -1.66 -6.65
C LEU A 66 -3.99 -0.80 -5.54
N ARG A 67 -5.02 -1.29 -4.87
CA ARG A 67 -5.72 -0.56 -3.81
C ARG A 67 -5.94 -1.42 -2.58
N TYR A 68 -5.43 -0.94 -1.45
CA TYR A 68 -5.59 -1.54 -0.13
C TYR A 68 -6.13 -0.49 0.83
N LYS A 69 -6.92 -0.93 1.80
CA LYS A 69 -7.39 -0.11 2.93
C LYS A 69 -6.87 -0.73 4.22
N VAL A 70 -6.56 0.12 5.19
CA VAL A 70 -6.35 -0.29 6.58
C VAL A 70 -7.56 0.21 7.36
N ILE A 71 -8.24 -0.70 8.05
CA ILE A 71 -9.56 -0.45 8.65
C ILE A 71 -9.46 -0.73 10.15
N SER A 72 -10.01 0.16 10.96
CA SER A 72 -10.30 -0.09 12.37
C SER A 72 -11.81 -0.16 12.55
N PRO A 73 -12.40 -1.35 12.77
CA PRO A 73 -13.84 -1.56 12.73
C PRO A 73 -14.57 -1.11 14.00
N ALA A 74 -13.86 -0.82 15.09
CA ALA A 74 -14.48 -0.35 16.31
C ALA A 74 -15.14 1.01 16.08
N GLY A 75 -16.44 1.14 16.36
CA GLY A 75 -17.19 2.38 16.09
C GLY A 75 -16.61 3.61 16.81
N TYR A 76 -15.90 3.40 17.91
CA TYR A 76 -15.24 4.46 18.66
C TYR A 76 -13.84 4.84 18.15
N SER A 77 -13.29 4.12 17.17
CA SER A 77 -11.95 4.38 16.63
C SER A 77 -11.79 5.80 16.09
N VAL A 78 -12.82 6.36 15.48
CA VAL A 78 -12.79 7.74 14.96
C VAL A 78 -12.64 8.77 16.08
N TYR A 79 -13.32 8.56 17.21
CA TYR A 79 -13.24 9.45 18.37
C TYR A 79 -11.89 9.35 19.07
N VAL A 80 -11.25 8.18 19.04
CA VAL A 80 -9.87 8.00 19.53
C VAL A 80 -8.89 8.69 18.60
N GLU A 81 -9.02 8.52 17.29
CA GLU A 81 -8.12 9.11 16.29
C GLU A 81 -8.15 10.65 16.31
N LEU A 82 -9.36 11.24 16.35
CA LEU A 82 -9.56 12.69 16.19
C LEU A 82 -9.80 13.43 17.51
N GLY A 83 -10.07 12.71 18.59
CA GLY A 83 -10.49 13.30 19.86
C GLY A 83 -11.96 13.72 19.88
N THR A 84 -12.41 14.17 21.04
CA THR A 84 -13.77 14.70 21.27
C THR A 84 -13.69 15.97 22.13
N ARG A 85 -14.83 16.62 22.40
CA ARG A 85 -14.88 17.79 23.29
C ARG A 85 -14.26 17.55 24.67
N LYS A 86 -14.29 16.31 25.18
CA LYS A 86 -13.85 15.96 26.55
C LYS A 86 -12.62 15.06 26.58
N MET A 87 -12.18 14.52 25.45
CA MET A 87 -11.05 13.60 25.35
C MET A 87 -10.07 14.08 24.28
N LYS A 88 -8.79 14.20 24.63
CA LYS A 88 -7.73 14.53 23.65
C LYS A 88 -7.58 13.41 22.62
N ALA A 89 -7.21 13.78 21.39
CA ALA A 89 -6.92 12.84 20.32
C ALA A 89 -5.73 11.94 20.65
N GLN A 90 -5.84 10.66 20.32
CA GLN A 90 -4.78 9.65 20.39
C GLN A 90 -4.64 9.00 19.01
N PRO A 91 -4.10 9.73 18.03
CA PRO A 91 -4.07 9.30 16.64
C PRO A 91 -3.13 8.10 16.44
N PHE A 92 -3.61 7.10 15.71
CA PHE A 92 -2.91 5.84 15.47
C PHE A 92 -2.89 5.47 13.98
N LEU A 93 -3.96 5.70 13.23
CA LEU A 93 -4.04 5.40 11.79
C LEU A 93 -3.33 6.45 10.94
N GLY A 94 -3.66 7.73 11.13
CA GLY A 94 -3.09 8.84 10.36
C GLY A 94 -1.56 8.88 10.46
N PRO A 95 -0.99 8.85 11.69
CA PRO A 95 0.45 8.79 11.87
C PRO A 95 1.10 7.54 11.28
N ALA A 96 0.44 6.38 11.32
CA ALA A 96 0.96 5.15 10.72
C ALA A 96 1.05 5.23 9.20
N VAL A 97 0.03 5.80 8.55
CA VAL A 97 0.01 6.03 7.10
C VAL A 97 1.08 7.06 6.72
N LYS A 98 1.20 8.16 7.46
CA LYS A 98 2.18 9.22 7.19
C LYS A 98 3.61 8.67 7.19
N GLU A 99 4.01 7.93 8.22
CA GLU A 99 5.35 7.34 8.33
C GLU A 99 5.62 6.29 7.25
N GLU A 100 4.60 5.54 6.84
CA GLU A 100 4.76 4.52 5.82
C GLU A 100 4.79 5.10 4.40
N SER A 101 4.16 6.26 4.17
CA SER A 101 4.09 6.88 2.84
C SER A 101 5.48 7.12 2.24
N GLU A 102 6.42 7.64 3.04
CA GLU A 102 7.79 7.90 2.61
C GLU A 102 8.53 6.61 2.24
N VAL A 103 8.37 5.56 3.06
CA VAL A 103 8.96 4.24 2.84
C VAL A 103 8.42 3.61 1.55
N LEU A 104 7.10 3.68 1.35
CA LEU A 104 6.44 3.18 0.15
C LEU A 104 6.98 3.88 -1.10
N PHE A 105 7.01 5.22 -1.11
CA PHE A 105 7.50 5.95 -2.27
C PHE A 105 8.98 5.68 -2.55
N LYS A 106 9.82 5.55 -1.51
CA LYS A 106 11.22 5.14 -1.66
C LYS A 106 11.34 3.75 -2.31
N ASN A 107 10.55 2.78 -1.86
CA ASN A 107 10.56 1.42 -2.40
C ASN A 107 10.06 1.38 -3.85
N LEU A 108 8.97 2.08 -4.15
CA LEU A 108 8.43 2.19 -5.51
C LEU A 108 9.44 2.84 -6.46
N ARG A 109 10.09 3.93 -6.05
CA ARG A 109 11.17 4.55 -6.83
C ARG A 109 12.30 3.56 -7.09
N LYS A 110 12.73 2.81 -6.09
CA LYS A 110 13.78 1.77 -6.23
C LYS A 110 13.38 0.66 -7.22
N MET A 111 12.11 0.29 -7.29
CA MET A 111 11.62 -0.75 -8.22
C MET A 111 11.70 -0.35 -9.70
N PHE A 112 11.56 0.96 -9.99
CA PHE A 112 11.53 1.47 -11.36
C PHE A 112 12.78 2.23 -11.76
N ARG A 113 13.69 2.50 -10.82
CA ARG A 113 14.99 3.07 -11.11
C ARG A 113 15.85 2.01 -11.81
N ARG A 114 15.92 2.12 -13.14
CA ARG A 114 17.01 1.56 -13.94
C ARG A 114 18.26 2.38 -13.75
#